data_AF-A0A1B0FF11-F1
#
_entry.id   AF-A0A1B0FF11-F1
#
_cell.length_a   1.000
_cell.length_b   1.000
_cell.length_c   1.000
_cell.angle_alpha   90.00
_cell.angle_beta   90.00
_cell.angle_gamma   90.00
#
_symmetry.space_group_name_H-M   'P 1'
#
loop_
_entity.id
_entity.type
_entity.pdbx_description
1 polymer ?
#
loop_
_entity_poly.entity_id
_entity_poly.type
_entity_poly.pdbx_seq_one_letter_code
_entity_poly.pdbx_strand_id
1 'polypeptide(L)'
;MSIAITLDLEERKLYCADARLDKMERADYDGTHRVLLAHSTPKHPFAAAVSGNLLFWSDWVVGALVTANKYTRADVFFRIDRVDRAMTVVAGQNTIINLMSTNPSSRPESDFTLDLPRAEQLRIKMEKEKKFRQRCRLITTFLSLIFFLLTVMVVSLVLTRGKRMFGSMI
;
A
#
# COMPACT_ATOMS: atom_id res chain seq x y z
N MET A 1 2.12 11.76 12.21
CA MET A 1 2.12 11.08 10.89
C MET A 1 1.03 10.03 10.96
N SER A 2 -0.13 10.33 10.38
CA SER A 2 -1.33 9.49 10.48
C SER A 2 -1.74 9.02 9.09
N ILE A 3 -2.15 7.76 9.01
CA ILE A 3 -2.65 7.15 7.77
C ILE A 3 -3.91 6.40 8.17
N ALA A 4 -4.98 6.61 7.41
CA ALA A 4 -6.19 5.79 7.51
C ALA A 4 -6.31 4.88 6.29
N ILE A 5 -6.73 3.64 6.51
CA ILE A 5 -6.85 2.62 5.47
C ILE A 5 -8.15 1.84 5.66
N THR A 6 -8.83 1.54 4.56
CA THR A 6 -10.04 0.74 4.58
C THR A 6 -10.21 -0.05 3.29
N LEU A 7 -10.95 -1.15 3.36
CA LEU A 7 -11.15 -2.10 2.28
C LEU A 7 -12.63 -2.16 1.91
N ASP A 8 -12.91 -2.06 0.62
CA ASP A 8 -14.22 -2.32 0.05
C ASP A 8 -14.22 -3.73 -0.55
N LEU A 9 -14.85 -4.67 0.19
CA LEU A 9 -14.90 -6.08 -0.20
C LEU A 9 -15.78 -6.33 -1.43
N GLU A 10 -16.79 -5.50 -1.66
CA GLU A 10 -17.71 -5.62 -2.80
C GLU A 10 -17.00 -5.24 -4.10
N GLU A 11 -16.29 -4.10 -4.11
CA GLU A 11 -15.58 -3.60 -5.30
C GLU A 11 -14.14 -4.11 -5.43
N ARG A 12 -13.63 -4.77 -4.38
CA ARG A 12 -12.24 -5.23 -4.25
C ARG A 12 -11.23 -4.07 -4.39
N LYS A 13 -11.56 -2.93 -3.76
CA LYS A 13 -10.75 -1.71 -3.79
C LYS A 13 -10.25 -1.35 -2.39
N LEU A 14 -9.02 -0.85 -2.35
CA LEU A 14 -8.39 -0.26 -1.18
C LEU A 14 -8.60 1.25 -1.20
N TYR A 15 -8.99 1.85 -0.07
CA TYR A 15 -9.03 3.29 0.11
C TYR A 15 -8.01 3.69 1.18
N CYS A 16 -7.19 4.70 0.90
CA CYS A 16 -6.16 5.18 1.78
C CYS A 16 -6.16 6.70 1.89
N ALA A 17 -5.92 7.20 3.09
CA ALA A 17 -5.83 8.62 3.39
C ALA A 17 -4.50 8.90 4.08
N ASP A 18 -3.74 9.87 3.56
CA ASP A 18 -2.40 10.21 4.06
C ASP A 18 -2.38 11.65 4.59
N ALA A 19 -2.12 11.81 5.89
CA ALA A 19 -2.04 13.11 6.57
C ALA A 19 -0.84 13.97 6.14
N ARG A 20 0.21 13.37 5.58
CA ARG A 20 1.40 14.11 5.13
C ARG A 20 1.19 14.68 3.74
N LEU A 21 0.41 13.98 2.92
CA LEU A 21 0.17 14.32 1.52
C LEU A 21 -1.18 15.02 1.31
N ASP A 22 -1.95 15.21 2.38
CA ASP A 22 -3.29 15.80 2.38
C ASP A 22 -4.17 15.24 1.25
N LYS A 23 -4.20 13.91 1.12
CA LYS A 23 -4.90 13.25 0.03
C LYS A 23 -5.56 11.94 0.40
N MET A 24 -6.64 11.65 -0.31
CA MET A 24 -7.34 10.37 -0.29
C MET A 24 -7.21 9.70 -1.66
N GLU A 25 -6.83 8.43 -1.66
CA GLU A 25 -6.60 7.66 -2.88
C GLU A 25 -7.26 6.29 -2.80
N ARG A 26 -7.70 5.81 -3.96
CA ARG A 26 -8.21 4.46 -4.18
C ARG A 26 -7.22 3.66 -5.00
N ALA A 27 -7.01 2.40 -4.68
CA ALA A 27 -6.22 1.48 -5.50
C ALA A 27 -6.87 0.11 -5.53
N ASP A 28 -6.42 -0.76 -6.43
CA ASP A 28 -6.67 -2.19 -6.34
C ASP A 28 -5.93 -2.80 -5.13
N TYR A 29 -6.34 -4.00 -4.71
CA TYR A 29 -5.67 -4.71 -3.61
C TYR A 29 -4.20 -5.06 -3.88
N ASP A 30 -3.79 -5.11 -5.13
CA ASP A 30 -2.39 -5.26 -5.53
C ASP A 30 -1.62 -3.92 -5.59
N GLY A 31 -2.29 -2.80 -5.30
CA GLY A 31 -1.75 -1.44 -5.36
C GLY A 31 -1.75 -0.82 -6.75
N THR A 32 -2.27 -1.52 -7.77
CA THR A 32 -2.41 -0.98 -9.13
C THR A 32 -3.63 -0.06 -9.27
N HIS A 33 -3.76 0.61 -10.41
CA HIS A 33 -4.86 1.54 -10.71
C HIS A 33 -5.13 2.56 -9.58
N ARG A 34 -4.06 3.15 -9.05
CA ARG A 34 -4.16 4.18 -8.02
C ARG A 34 -4.80 5.45 -8.59
N VAL A 35 -5.88 5.89 -7.97
CA VAL A 35 -6.70 7.04 -8.37
C VAL A 35 -6.83 7.99 -7.20
N LEU A 36 -6.56 9.27 -7.43
CA LEU A 36 -6.81 10.34 -6.47
C LEU A 36 -8.32 10.61 -6.36
N LEU A 37 -8.86 10.51 -5.14
CA LEU A 37 -10.27 10.79 -4.84
C LEU A 37 -10.47 12.20 -4.30
N ALA A 38 -9.58 12.64 -3.41
CA ALA A 38 -9.62 13.96 -2.80
C ALA A 38 -8.21 14.50 -2.57
N HIS A 39 -8.07 15.81 -2.67
CA HIS A 39 -6.84 16.55 -2.40
C HIS A 39 -7.15 17.73 -1.49
N SER A 40 -6.16 18.18 -0.71
CA SER A 40 -6.29 19.18 0.36
C SER A 40 -7.13 18.75 1.57
N THR A 41 -7.95 17.70 1.42
CA THR A 41 -8.66 17.01 2.49
C THR A 41 -8.58 15.51 2.18
N PRO A 42 -8.30 14.64 3.16
CA PRO A 42 -8.15 14.90 4.60
C PRO A 42 -6.77 15.44 5.03
N LYS A 43 -6.75 16.19 6.13
CA LYS A 43 -5.56 16.85 6.72
C LYS A 43 -4.89 16.00 7.79
N HIS A 44 -5.67 15.42 8.69
CA HIS A 44 -5.13 14.49 9.69
C HIS A 44 -6.07 13.29 9.89
N PRO A 45 -6.26 12.47 8.83
CA PRO A 45 -7.10 11.29 8.88
C PRO A 45 -6.54 10.27 9.87
N PHE A 46 -7.37 9.77 10.80
CA PHE A 46 -6.97 8.73 11.74
C PHE A 46 -7.54 7.36 11.40
N ALA A 47 -8.86 7.28 11.23
CA ALA A 47 -9.55 6.06 10.83
C ALA A 47 -10.46 6.33 9.64
N ALA A 48 -10.67 5.31 8.81
CA ALA A 48 -11.57 5.36 7.67
C ALA A 48 -12.38 4.06 7.57
N ALA A 49 -13.60 4.17 7.05
CA ALA A 49 -14.49 3.04 6.79
C ALA A 49 -15.27 3.27 5.51
N VAL A 50 -15.61 2.18 4.81
CA VAL A 50 -16.54 2.20 3.67
C VAL A 50 -17.82 1.48 4.06
N SER A 51 -18.96 2.02 3.68
CA SER A 51 -20.23 1.30 3.70
C SER A 51 -21.08 1.69 2.48
N GLY A 52 -21.40 0.70 1.65
CA GLY A 52 -22.09 0.90 0.39
C GLY A 52 -21.33 1.90 -0.50
N ASN A 53 -21.97 3.02 -0.83
CA ASN A 53 -21.42 4.05 -1.73
C ASN A 53 -20.69 5.18 -1.00
N LEU A 54 -20.61 5.12 0.32
CA LEU A 54 -20.08 6.19 1.16
C LEU A 54 -18.76 5.78 1.81
N LEU A 55 -17.85 6.75 1.83
CA LEU A 55 -16.55 6.69 2.50
C LEU A 55 -16.57 7.64 3.69
N PHE A 56 -16.25 7.11 4.85
CA PHE A 56 -16.21 7.82 6.12
C PHE A 56 -14.78 7.92 6.62
N TRP A 57 -14.36 9.06 7.15
CA TRP A 57 -13.08 9.18 7.84
C TRP A 57 -13.13 10.19 8.99
N SER A 58 -12.39 9.91 10.06
CA SER A 58 -12.19 10.86 11.14
C SER A 58 -10.98 11.75 10.86
N ASP A 59 -11.12 13.06 11.01
CA ASP A 59 -10.03 14.02 10.82
C ASP A 59 -9.89 14.90 12.07
N TRP A 60 -8.71 14.83 12.72
CA TRP A 60 -8.45 15.54 13.98
C TRP A 60 -8.23 17.03 13.82
N VAL A 61 -7.73 17.48 12.66
CA VAL A 61 -7.53 18.91 12.38
C VAL A 61 -8.87 19.56 12.06
N VAL A 62 -9.72 18.83 11.33
CA VAL A 62 -11.09 19.25 11.05
C VAL A 62 -11.97 19.11 12.30
N GLY A 63 -11.63 18.22 13.24
CA GLY A 63 -12.41 17.98 14.46
C GLY A 63 -13.78 17.34 14.16
N ALA A 64 -13.85 16.53 13.11
CA ALA A 64 -15.10 16.01 12.58
C ALA A 64 -14.98 14.61 11.95
N LEU A 65 -16.11 13.91 11.91
CA LEU A 65 -16.30 12.76 11.04
C LEU A 65 -16.81 13.26 9.69
N VAL A 66 -16.07 12.95 8.62
CA VAL A 66 -16.36 13.41 7.27
C VAL A 66 -16.81 12.24 6.41
N THR A 67 -17.82 12.48 5.56
CA THR A 67 -18.39 11.48 4.65
C THR A 67 -18.37 12.00 3.22
N ALA A 68 -17.94 11.18 2.26
CA ALA A 68 -17.95 11.50 0.84
C ALA A 68 -18.42 10.31 -0.01
N ASN A 69 -18.79 10.60 -1.26
CA ASN A 69 -19.04 9.54 -2.24
C ASN A 69 -17.73 8.83 -2.62
N LYS A 70 -17.74 7.50 -2.72
CA LYS A 70 -16.57 6.75 -3.20
C LYS A 70 -16.31 6.88 -4.71
N TYR A 71 -17.33 7.27 -5.48
CA TYR A 71 -17.25 7.44 -6.94
C TYR A 71 -16.99 8.88 -7.36
N THR A 72 -17.61 9.84 -6.68
CA THR A 72 -17.50 11.25 -7.00
C THR A 72 -16.23 11.81 -6.39
N ARG A 73 -15.27 12.19 -7.23
CA ARG A 73 -14.08 12.91 -6.78
C ARG A 73 -14.53 14.29 -6.30
N ALA A 74 -14.37 14.58 -5.01
CA ALA A 74 -14.56 15.87 -4.35
C ALA A 74 -15.89 16.20 -3.64
N ASP A 75 -16.94 15.38 -3.71
CA ASP A 75 -18.19 15.69 -2.99
C ASP A 75 -18.19 15.13 -1.56
N VAL A 76 -17.69 15.94 -0.63
CA VAL A 76 -17.94 15.75 0.81
C VAL A 76 -19.40 16.08 1.08
N PHE A 77 -20.21 15.07 1.35
CA PHE A 77 -21.64 15.25 1.56
C PHE A 77 -21.98 15.74 2.96
N PHE A 78 -21.33 15.18 3.99
CA PHE A 78 -21.71 15.40 5.37
C PHE A 78 -20.50 15.42 6.29
N ARG A 79 -20.54 16.36 7.24
CA ARG A 79 -19.54 16.56 8.28
C ARG A 79 -20.26 16.60 9.62
N ILE A 80 -19.92 15.68 10.52
CA ILE A 80 -20.39 15.70 11.90
C ILE A 80 -19.30 16.34 12.75
N ASP A 81 -19.56 17.57 13.19
CA ASP A 81 -18.62 18.37 13.97
C ASP A 81 -18.58 17.97 15.45
N ARG A 82 -17.51 18.38 16.15
CA ARG A 82 -17.25 18.12 17.58
C ARG A 82 -16.99 16.65 17.90
N VAL A 83 -16.31 15.95 17.01
CA VAL A 83 -15.79 14.61 17.27
C VAL A 83 -14.29 14.74 17.55
N ASP A 84 -13.98 15.25 18.73
CA ASP A 84 -12.60 15.45 19.14
C ASP A 84 -11.91 14.09 19.34
N ARG A 85 -10.82 13.87 18.59
CA ARG A 85 -9.97 12.68 18.69
C ARG A 85 -10.69 11.35 18.44
N ALA A 86 -11.59 11.29 17.45
CA ALA A 86 -12.13 10.00 17.01
C ALA A 86 -11.01 9.06 16.52
N MET A 87 -10.82 7.98 17.27
CA MET A 87 -9.79 6.96 17.03
C MET A 87 -10.26 5.83 16.12
N THR A 88 -11.57 5.60 16.01
CA THR A 88 -12.09 4.48 15.24
C THR A 88 -13.33 4.92 14.48
N VAL A 89 -13.48 4.38 13.28
CA VAL A 89 -14.68 4.51 12.46
C VAL A 89 -15.00 3.09 12.01
N VAL A 90 -16.19 2.62 12.38
CA VAL A 90 -16.72 1.33 11.94
C VAL A 90 -18.04 1.61 11.25
N ALA A 91 -18.14 1.24 9.98
CA ALA A 91 -19.39 1.33 9.24
C ALA A 91 -20.01 -0.06 9.19
N GLY A 92 -21.21 -0.21 9.75
CA GLY A 92 -21.99 -1.45 9.68
C GLY A 92 -22.99 -1.38 8.52
N GLN A 93 -23.16 -2.48 7.80
CA GLN A 93 -24.28 -2.68 6.89
C GLN A 93 -25.33 -3.56 7.59
N ASN A 94 -26.56 -3.06 7.75
CA ASN A 94 -27.71 -3.87 8.15
C ASN A 94 -28.29 -4.55 6.91
N THR A 95 -27.59 -5.54 6.37
CA THR A 95 -28.11 -6.30 5.23
C THR A 95 -29.21 -7.23 5.75
N ILE A 96 -30.48 -6.88 5.55
CA ILE A 96 -31.59 -7.84 5.65
C ILE A 96 -31.44 -8.76 4.44
N ILE A 97 -30.58 -9.76 4.57
CA ILE A 97 -30.51 -10.85 3.61
C ILE A 97 -31.85 -11.57 3.74
N ASN A 98 -32.64 -11.62 2.66
CA ASN A 98 -33.83 -12.47 2.60
C ASN A 98 -33.38 -13.92 2.87
N LEU A 99 -33.53 -14.38 4.11
CA LEU A 99 -33.27 -15.75 4.56
C LEU A 99 -34.39 -16.67 4.02
N MET A 100 -34.50 -16.79 2.71
CA MET A 100 -35.19 -17.91 2.06
C MET A 100 -34.15 -18.81 1.39
N SER A 101 -33.28 -19.38 2.22
CA SER A 101 -32.64 -20.65 1.92
C SER A 101 -32.54 -21.40 3.25
N THR A 102 -33.55 -22.26 3.47
CA THR A 102 -33.56 -23.42 4.37
C THR A 102 -32.56 -23.42 5.52
N ASN A 103 -33.04 -23.09 6.71
CA ASN A 103 -32.35 -23.33 7.98
C ASN A 103 -32.63 -24.77 8.45
N PRO A 104 -31.64 -25.66 8.53
CA PRO A 104 -31.56 -26.61 9.62
C PRO A 104 -30.69 -25.97 10.71
N SER A 105 -31.27 -25.88 11.89
CA SER A 105 -30.69 -25.39 13.13
C SER A 105 -29.39 -26.12 13.50
N SER A 106 -28.28 -25.67 12.93
CA SER A 106 -26.95 -25.71 13.52
C SER A 106 -26.29 -24.39 13.15
N ARG A 107 -26.03 -23.54 14.14
CA ARG A 107 -25.07 -22.46 13.96
C ARG A 107 -23.80 -23.10 13.38
N PRO A 108 -23.32 -22.74 12.18
CA PRO A 108 -21.92 -22.98 11.90
C PRO A 108 -21.19 -22.17 12.97
N GLU A 109 -20.25 -22.80 13.67
CA GLU A 109 -19.26 -22.04 14.44
C GLU A 109 -18.87 -20.82 13.61
N SER A 110 -18.79 -19.65 14.25
CA SER A 110 -18.09 -18.54 13.65
C SER A 110 -16.73 -19.08 13.24
N ASP A 111 -16.57 -19.37 11.95
CA ASP A 111 -15.36 -19.91 11.37
C ASP A 111 -14.38 -18.74 11.41
N PHE A 112 -13.84 -18.52 12.61
CA PHE A 112 -12.74 -17.64 12.93
C PHE A 112 -11.43 -18.28 12.43
N THR A 113 -11.53 -19.23 11.50
CA THR A 113 -10.46 -19.55 10.61
C THR A 113 -10.22 -18.30 9.74
N LEU A 114 -9.38 -17.42 10.27
CA LEU A 114 -8.38 -16.74 9.43
C LEU A 114 -8.02 -17.71 8.32
N ASP A 115 -8.10 -17.26 7.07
CA ASP A 115 -7.94 -18.03 5.83
C ASP A 115 -6.50 -18.61 5.77
N LEU A 116 -6.16 -19.49 6.71
CA LEU A 116 -4.84 -19.86 7.16
C LEU A 116 -4.12 -20.69 6.09
N PRO A 117 -4.79 -21.63 5.40
CA PRO A 117 -4.18 -22.33 4.27
C PRO A 117 -3.76 -21.36 3.17
N ARG A 118 -4.59 -20.35 2.89
CA ARG A 118 -4.29 -19.33 1.88
C ARG A 118 -3.19 -18.39 2.34
N ALA A 119 -3.22 -17.96 3.59
CA ALA A 119 -2.19 -17.11 4.19
C ALA A 119 -0.82 -17.82 4.21
N GLU A 120 -0.80 -19.12 4.50
CA GLU A 120 0.43 -19.92 4.48
C GLU A 120 0.98 -20.09 3.05
N GLN A 121 0.11 -20.36 2.07
CA GLN A 121 0.51 -20.39 0.66
C GLN A 121 1.10 -19.05 0.19
N LEU A 122 0.46 -17.95 0.56
CA LEU A 122 0.94 -16.60 0.26
C LEU A 122 2.27 -16.32 0.97
N ARG A 123 2.43 -16.74 2.23
CA ARG A 123 3.68 -16.62 3.00
C ARG A 123 4.83 -17.31 2.26
N ILE A 124 4.63 -18.56 1.83
CA ILE A 124 5.64 -19.33 1.09
C ILE A 124 5.99 -18.62 -0.24
N LYS A 125 4.98 -18.14 -0.97
CA LYS A 125 5.19 -17.40 -2.22
C LYS A 125 6.00 -16.12 -1.99
N MET A 126 5.61 -15.31 -1.00
CA MET A 126 6.30 -14.08 -0.64
C MET A 126 7.75 -14.33 -0.19
N GLU A 127 7.99 -15.39 0.57
CA GLU A 127 9.33 -15.74 1.04
C GLU A 127 10.24 -16.15 -0.13
N LYS A 128 9.70 -16.92 -1.08
CA LYS A 128 10.41 -17.29 -2.32
C LYS A 128 10.75 -16.06 -3.17
N GLU A 129 9.78 -15.15 -3.37
CA GLU A 129 10.00 -13.91 -4.10
C GLU A 129 11.00 -12.97 -3.41
N LYS A 130 10.95 -12.88 -2.07
CA LYS A 130 11.92 -12.08 -1.30
C LYS A 130 13.34 -12.63 -1.45
N LYS A 131 13.52 -13.95 -1.36
CA LYS A 131 14.81 -14.63 -1.61
C LYS A 131 15.29 -14.41 -3.04
N PHE A 132 14.40 -14.46 -4.03
CA PHE A 132 14.73 -14.15 -5.43
C PHE A 132 15.24 -12.71 -5.58
N ARG A 133 14.51 -11.72 -5.07
CA ARG A 133 14.93 -10.30 -5.11
C ARG A 133 16.28 -10.10 -4.41
N GLN A 134 16.53 -10.78 -3.30
CA GLN A 134 17.81 -10.70 -2.58
C GLN A 134 18.97 -11.30 -3.38
N ARG A 135 18.76 -12.45 -4.04
CA ARG A 135 19.75 -13.04 -4.95
C ARG A 135 20.05 -12.13 -6.14
N CYS A 136 19.04 -11.52 -6.76
CA CYS A 136 19.25 -10.55 -7.84
C CYS A 136 20.06 -9.33 -7.39
N ARG A 137 19.80 -8.79 -6.19
CA ARG A 137 20.63 -7.70 -5.63
C ARG A 137 22.08 -8.13 -5.42
N LEU A 138 22.32 -9.32 -4.87
CA LEU A 138 23.68 -9.82 -4.67
C LEU A 138 24.42 -9.98 -6.01
N ILE A 139 23.77 -10.59 -7.00
CA ILE A 139 24.35 -10.81 -8.33
C ILE A 139 24.66 -9.48 -9.01
N THR A 140 23.73 -8.51 -8.98
CA THR A 140 23.95 -7.19 -9.59
C THR A 140 25.10 -6.44 -8.91
N THR A 141 25.22 -6.51 -7.58
CA THR A 141 26.37 -5.91 -6.87
C THR A 141 27.69 -6.61 -7.22
N PHE A 142 27.69 -7.93 -7.36
CA PHE A 142 28.89 -8.69 -7.69
C PHE A 142 29.36 -8.43 -9.12
N LEU A 143 28.45 -8.43 -10.09
CA LEU A 143 28.74 -8.09 -11.48
C LEU A 143 29.24 -6.65 -11.60
N SER A 144 28.65 -5.71 -10.85
CA SER A 144 29.11 -4.32 -10.79
C SER A 144 30.55 -4.21 -10.25
N LEU A 145 30.90 -4.98 -9.22
CA LEU A 145 32.25 -4.99 -8.66
C LEU A 145 33.27 -5.56 -9.64
N ILE A 146 32.95 -6.67 -10.31
CA ILE A 146 33.82 -7.25 -11.35
C ILE A 146 34.07 -6.25 -12.46
N PHE A 147 33.02 -5.62 -12.98
CA PHE A 147 33.15 -4.63 -14.05
C PHE A 147 34.04 -3.46 -13.61
N PHE A 148 33.85 -2.95 -12.39
CA PHE A 148 34.71 -1.92 -11.82
C PHE A 148 36.19 -2.36 -11.77
N LEU A 149 36.49 -3.54 -11.23
CA LEU A 149 37.88 -4.04 -11.14
C LEU A 149 38.50 -4.26 -12.52
N LEU A 150 37.76 -4.81 -13.49
CA LEU A 150 38.23 -4.98 -14.86
C LEU A 150 38.55 -3.63 -15.51
N THR A 151 37.70 -2.62 -15.33
CA THR A 151 37.96 -1.28 -15.87
C THR A 151 39.23 -0.67 -15.27
N VAL A 152 39.44 -0.78 -13.95
CA VAL A 152 40.65 -0.29 -13.27
C VAL A 152 41.90 -1.02 -13.78
N MET A 153 41.83 -2.33 -13.96
CA MET A 153 42.94 -3.13 -14.49
C MET A 153 43.30 -2.71 -15.94
N VAL A 154 42.31 -2.53 -16.81
CA VAL A 154 42.52 -2.10 -18.20
C VAL A 154 43.14 -0.71 -18.26
N VAL A 155 42.62 0.25 -17.49
CA VAL A 155 43.18 1.62 -17.43
C VAL A 155 44.62 1.58 -16.93
N SER A 156 44.90 0.78 -15.90
CA SER A 156 46.26 0.61 -15.38
C SER A 156 47.20 0.00 -16.44
N LEU A 157 46.73 -0.98 -17.22
CA LEU A 157 47.52 -1.61 -18.29
C LEU A 157 47.84 -0.61 -19.42
N VAL A 158 46.88 0.23 -19.80
CA VAL A 158 47.07 1.27 -20.82
C VAL A 158 48.08 2.31 -20.34
N LEU A 159 47.96 2.79 -19.09
CA LEU A 159 48.90 3.76 -18.51
C LEU A 159 50.31 3.18 -18.34
N THR A 160 50.42 1.93 -17.87
CA THR A 160 51.72 1.26 -17.69
C THR A 160 52.40 0.90 -19.01
N ARG A 161 51.65 0.58 -20.07
CA ARG A 161 52.20 0.44 -21.42
C ARG A 161 52.64 1.79 -22.01
N GLY A 162 51.91 2.87 -21.75
CA GLY A 162 52.32 4.23 -22.13
C GLY A 162 53.67 4.65 -21.52
N LYS A 163 53.97 4.23 -20.28
CA LYS A 163 55.26 4.52 -19.62
C LYS A 163 56.47 3.78 -20.22
N ARG A 164 56.29 2.68 -20.97
CA ARG A 164 57.41 2.04 -21.69
C ARG A 164 57.69 2.66 -23.07
N MET A 165 56.78 3.46 -23.62
CA MET A 165 56.96 4.08 -24.94
C MET A 165 57.62 5.47 -24.89
N PHE A 166 57.70 6.09 -23.71
CA PHE A 166 58.49 7.31 -23.47
C PHE A 166 59.75 6.99 -22.65
N GLY A 167 60.55 6.06 -23.15
CA GLY A 167 61.93 5.90 -22.69
C GLY A 167 62.68 7.22 -22.90
N SER A 168 63.20 7.77 -21.81
CA SER A 168 64.22 8.83 -21.71
C SER A 168 64.34 9.74 -22.95
N MET A 169 63.56 10.82 -22.99
CA MET A 169 64.07 12.04 -23.62
C MET A 169 65.05 12.66 -22.62
N ILE A 170 66.27 12.86 -23.11
CA ILE A 170 67.34 13.72 -22.57
C ILE A 170 66.80 14.95 -21.85
#